data_AF-A0A179T2K0-F1
#
_entry.id   AF-A0A179T2K0-F1
#
_cell.length_a   1.000
_cell.length_b   1.000
_cell.length_c   1.000
_cell.angle_alpha   90.00
_cell.angle_beta   90.00
_cell.angle_gamma   90.00
#
_symmetry.space_group_name_H-M   'P 1'
#
loop_
_entity.id
_entity.type
_entity.pdbx_description
1 polymer ?
#
loop_
_entity_poly.entity_id
_entity_poly.type
_entity_poly.pdbx_seq_one_letter_code
_entity_poly.pdbx_strand_id
1 'polypeptide(L)'
;MQQQQNMQQQQQQTMMQQPPSIVTTKDQLYLTDMLSWNLLAMKKAHFFASQCQNQEIKNQLDQVGQMHHQHYQKILTHLQNQQQPSAGSQLQ
;
A
#
# COMPACT_ATOMS: atom_id res chain seq x y z
N MET A 1 44.67 -25.51 -4.34
CA MET A 1 43.42 -25.25 -5.09
C MET A 1 42.16 -25.63 -4.27
N GLN A 2 42.06 -25.25 -2.98
CA GLN A 2 40.90 -25.59 -2.14
C GLN A 2 40.19 -24.34 -1.57
N GLN A 3 40.71 -23.15 -1.86
CA GLN A 3 40.21 -21.89 -1.33
C GLN A 3 39.20 -21.18 -2.26
N GLN A 4 39.05 -21.67 -3.50
CA GLN A 4 38.19 -21.04 -4.51
C GLN A 4 36.74 -21.56 -4.49
N GLN A 5 36.46 -22.65 -3.75
CA GLN A 5 35.13 -23.26 -3.71
C GLN A 5 34.20 -22.65 -2.63
N ASN A 6 34.76 -21.96 -1.63
CA ASN A 6 33.97 -21.36 -0.54
C ASN A 6 33.39 -19.97 -0.87
N MET A 7 33.81 -19.31 -1.96
CA MET A 7 33.29 -17.97 -2.30
C MET A 7 31.94 -17.99 -3.03
N GLN A 8 31.52 -19.14 -3.57
CA GLN A 8 30.31 -19.22 -4.39
C GLN A 8 29.04 -19.53 -3.56
N GLN A 9 29.18 -19.85 -2.27
CA GLN A 9 28.06 -20.24 -1.40
C GLN A 9 27.49 -19.08 -0.56
N GLN A 10 28.18 -17.93 -0.50
CA GLN A 10 27.77 -16.78 0.31
C GLN A 10 26.95 -15.73 -0.47
N GLN A 11 26.68 -15.97 -1.76
CA GLN A 11 25.99 -15.02 -2.64
C GLN A 11 24.52 -15.35 -2.89
N GLN A 12 23.97 -16.36 -2.19
CA GLN A 12 22.53 -16.57 -2.11
C GLN A 12 21.93 -15.53 -1.16
N GLN A 13 21.95 -14.27 -1.60
CA GLN A 13 21.23 -13.17 -0.97
C GLN A 13 19.78 -13.61 -0.80
N THR A 14 19.38 -13.73 0.46
CA THR A 14 18.01 -13.95 0.91
C THR A 14 17.13 -12.88 0.27
N MET A 15 16.43 -13.22 -0.82
CA MET A 15 15.42 -12.33 -1.37
C MET A 15 14.36 -12.13 -0.28
N MET A 16 14.20 -10.89 0.18
CA MET A 16 13.13 -10.56 1.13
C MET A 16 11.79 -10.78 0.44
N GLN A 17 11.04 -11.78 0.88
CA GLN A 17 9.71 -12.08 0.34
C GLN A 17 8.64 -11.08 0.81
N GLN A 18 8.90 -10.41 1.93
CA GLN A 18 7.96 -9.47 2.55
C GLN A 18 8.70 -8.23 3.07
N PRO A 19 8.06 -7.05 3.00
CA PRO A 19 8.64 -5.83 3.53
C PRO A 19 8.79 -5.91 5.07
N PRO A 20 9.80 -5.23 5.65
CA PRO A 20 9.92 -5.10 7.10
C PRO A 20 8.66 -4.52 7.76
N SER A 21 8.36 -4.93 8.99
CA SER A 21 7.17 -4.45 9.72
C SER A 21 7.25 -3.02 10.25
N ILE A 22 8.39 -2.34 10.06
CA ILE A 22 8.60 -0.97 10.51
C ILE A 22 8.15 0.03 9.44
N VAL A 23 7.38 1.03 9.85
CA VAL A 23 7.03 2.19 9.00
C VAL A 23 8.00 3.30 9.34
N THR A 24 8.82 3.70 8.37
CA THR A 24 9.72 4.85 8.52
C THR A 24 8.96 6.16 8.33
N THR A 25 9.57 7.29 8.69
CA THR A 25 9.00 8.62 8.40
C THR A 25 8.70 8.81 6.92
N LYS A 26 9.56 8.30 6.03
CA LYS A 26 9.34 8.39 4.57
C LYS A 26 8.12 7.58 4.15
N ASP A 27 7.95 6.37 4.69
CA ASP A 27 6.77 5.55 4.43
C ASP A 27 5.49 6.24 4.93
N GLN A 28 5.53 6.83 6.12
CA GLN A 28 4.38 7.56 6.68
C GLN A 28 3.98 8.76 5.82
N LEU A 29 4.94 9.51 5.27
CA LEU A 29 4.66 10.61 4.35
C LEU A 29 3.96 10.09 3.08
N TYR A 30 4.48 9.04 2.45
CA TYR A 30 3.85 8.45 1.27
C TYR A 30 2.46 7.87 1.55
N LEU A 31 2.26 7.21 2.70
CA LEU A 31 0.96 6.68 3.09
C LEU A 31 -0.05 7.81 3.33
N THR A 32 0.39 8.92 3.92
CA THR A 32 -0.45 10.12 4.10
C THR A 32 -0.86 10.72 2.76
N ASP A 33 0.07 10.82 1.80
CA ASP A 33 -0.23 11.28 0.45
C ASP A 33 -1.22 10.35 -0.25
N MET A 34 -1.01 9.03 -0.20
CA MET A 34 -1.91 8.04 -0.80
C MET A 34 -3.32 8.11 -0.22
N LEU A 35 -3.46 8.28 1.10
CA LEU A 35 -4.76 8.47 1.75
C LEU A 35 -5.43 9.76 1.25
N SER A 36 -4.68 10.85 1.19
CA SER A 36 -5.17 12.16 0.74
C SER A 36 -5.62 12.14 -0.72
N TRP A 37 -4.84 11.50 -1.60
CA TRP A 37 -5.18 11.37 -3.02
C TRP A 37 -6.42 10.54 -3.25
N ASN A 38 -6.59 9.40 -2.57
CA ASN A 38 -7.80 8.58 -2.71
C ASN A 38 -9.04 9.32 -2.19
N LEU A 39 -8.94 9.99 -1.04
CA LEU A 39 -10.05 10.77 -0.48
C LEU A 39 -10.45 11.94 -1.41
N LEU A 40 -9.48 12.64 -1.98
CA LEU A 40 -9.74 13.73 -2.91
C LEU A 40 -10.37 13.21 -4.21
N ALA A 41 -9.84 12.12 -4.75
CA ALA A 41 -10.33 11.51 -5.99
C ALA A 41 -11.79 11.03 -5.84
N MET A 42 -12.13 10.32 -4.77
CA MET A 42 -13.53 9.89 -4.54
C MET A 42 -14.49 11.07 -4.40
N LYS A 43 -14.09 12.15 -3.72
CA LYS A 43 -14.90 13.37 -3.58
C LYS A 43 -15.11 14.06 -4.91
N LYS A 44 -14.07 14.19 -5.71
CA LYS A 44 -14.15 14.81 -7.05
C LYS A 44 -14.98 13.97 -8.01
N ALA A 45 -14.80 12.65 -8.01
CA ALA A 45 -15.59 11.73 -8.82
C ALA A 45 -17.08 11.88 -8.51
N HIS A 46 -17.44 11.85 -7.22
CA HIS A 46 -18.83 12.07 -6.78
C HIS A 46 -19.38 13.45 -7.17
N PHE A 47 -18.59 14.51 -6.97
CA PHE A 47 -18.96 15.87 -7.35
C PHE A 47 -19.21 16.00 -8.87
N PHE A 48 -18.36 15.42 -9.71
CA PHE A 48 -18.58 15.48 -11.16
C PHE A 48 -19.74 14.58 -11.61
N ALA A 49 -19.95 13.43 -10.95
CA ALA A 49 -21.10 12.55 -11.21
C ALA A 49 -22.42 13.26 -10.95
N SER A 50 -22.49 14.14 -9.94
CA SER A 50 -23.71 14.92 -9.63
C SER A 50 -24.01 16.00 -10.66
N GLN A 51 -23.00 16.45 -11.41
CA GLN A 51 -23.14 17.49 -12.44
C GLN A 51 -23.29 16.91 -13.87
N CYS A 52 -23.07 15.61 -14.04
CA CYS A 52 -23.18 14.95 -15.35
C CYS A 52 -24.63 14.58 -15.68
N GLN A 53 -25.03 14.92 -16.91
CA GLN A 53 -26.32 14.51 -17.48
C GLN A 53 -26.22 13.20 -18.25
N ASN A 54 -25.04 12.90 -18.81
CA ASN A 54 -24.81 11.63 -19.50
C ASN A 54 -24.70 10.49 -18.48
N GLN A 55 -25.61 9.52 -18.59
CA GLN A 55 -25.71 8.40 -17.65
C GLN A 55 -24.50 7.47 -17.70
N GLU A 56 -23.89 7.26 -18.87
CA GLU A 56 -22.71 6.42 -19.01
C GLU A 56 -21.52 7.04 -18.27
N ILE A 57 -21.28 8.34 -18.48
CA ILE A 57 -20.21 9.08 -17.78
C ILE A 57 -20.45 9.08 -16.27
N LYS A 58 -21.70 9.29 -15.83
CA LYS A 58 -22.06 9.23 -14.41
C LYS A 58 -21.71 7.87 -13.78
N ASN A 59 -22.09 6.78 -14.45
CA ASN A 59 -21.78 5.43 -13.99
C ASN A 59 -20.27 5.19 -13.90
N GLN A 60 -19.48 5.67 -14.86
CA GLN A 60 -18.02 5.56 -14.83
C GLN A 60 -17.42 6.36 -13.67
N LEU A 61 -17.90 7.58 -13.41
CA LEU A 61 -17.46 8.39 -12.27
C LEU A 61 -17.80 7.72 -10.94
N ASP A 62 -18.98 7.11 -10.81
CA ASP A 62 -19.35 6.36 -9.60
C ASP A 62 -18.45 5.13 -9.40
N GLN A 63 -18.10 4.40 -10.46
CA GLN A 63 -17.15 3.29 -10.39
C GLN A 63 -15.75 3.75 -9.96
N VAL A 64 -15.24 4.85 -10.52
CA VAL A 64 -13.97 5.46 -10.13
C VAL A 64 -14.00 5.88 -8.65
N GLY A 65 -15.08 6.52 -8.20
CA GLY A 65 -15.26 6.89 -6.81
C GLY A 65 -15.23 5.71 -5.85
N GLN A 66 -15.92 4.61 -6.20
CA GLN A 66 -15.93 3.37 -5.42
C GLN A 66 -14.54 2.71 -5.34
N MET A 67 -13.81 2.67 -6.46
CA MET A 67 -12.46 2.11 -6.53
C MET A 67 -11.49 2.88 -5.63
N HIS A 68 -11.51 4.22 -5.65
CA HIS A 68 -10.70 5.04 -4.74
C HIS A 68 -11.10 4.86 -3.27
N HIS A 69 -12.39 4.71 -2.97
CA HIS A 69 -12.84 4.39 -1.61
C HIS A 69 -12.30 3.04 -1.13
N GLN A 70 -12.35 1.99 -1.96
CA GLN A 70 -11.79 0.69 -1.63
C GLN A 70 -10.29 0.74 -1.37
N HIS A 71 -9.53 1.48 -2.18
CA HIS A 71 -8.09 1.69 -1.96
C HIS A 71 -7.80 2.42 -0.64
N TYR A 72 -8.57 3.46 -0.32
CA TYR A 72 -8.45 4.18 0.95
C TYR A 72 -8.66 3.25 2.15
N GLN A 73 -9.74 2.46 2.13
CA GLN A 73 -10.06 1.49 3.19
C GLN A 73 -8.99 0.41 3.33
N LYS A 74 -8.43 -0.06 2.22
CA LYS A 74 -7.34 -1.05 2.23
C LYS A 74 -6.10 -0.52 2.94
N ILE A 75 -5.68 0.71 2.62
CA ILE A 75 -4.53 1.35 3.29
C ILE A 75 -4.81 1.50 4.79
N LEU A 76 -5.99 2.00 5.18
CA LEU A 76 -6.36 2.15 6.59
C LEU A 76 -6.35 0.81 7.35
N THR A 77 -6.84 -0.26 6.73
CA THR A 77 -6.85 -1.61 7.32
C THR A 77 -5.42 -2.08 7.61
N HIS A 78 -4.48 -1.88 6.68
CA HIS A 78 -3.08 -2.24 6.90
C HIS A 78 -2.43 -1.41 8.03
N LEU A 79 -2.75 -0.12 8.12
CA LEU A 79 -2.24 0.76 9.18
C LEU A 79 -2.78 0.39 10.57
N GLN A 80 -4.05 -0.01 10.67
CA GLN A 80 -4.65 -0.46 11.92
C GLN A 80 -4.08 -1.81 12.36
N ASN A 81 -3.89 -2.75 11.43
CA ASN A 81 -3.36 -4.07 11.74
C ASN A 81 -1.89 -4.06 12.21
N GLN A 82 -1.08 -3.06 11.82
CA GLN A 82 0.29 -2.91 12.31
C GLN A 82 0.39 -2.47 13.78
N GLN A 83 -0.70 -2.04 14.41
CA GLN A 83 -0.69 -1.68 15.84
C GLN A 83 -0.70 -2.90 16.76
N GLN A 84 -0.87 -4.12 16.24
CA GLN A 84 -0.64 -5.33 17.02
C GLN A 84 0.86 -5.64 17.04
N PRO A 85 1.53 -5.58 18.21
CA PRO A 85 2.93 -5.94 18.30
C PRO A 85 3.09 -7.41 17.88
N SER A 86 3.93 -7.63 16.87
CA SER A 86 4.41 -8.95 16.48
C SER A 86 5.11 -9.59 17.68
N ALA A 87 4.37 -10.39 18.45
CA ALA A 87 4.94 -11.19 19.51
C ALA A 87 5.85 -12.27 18.87
N GLY A 88 7.16 -12.14 19.07
CA GLY A 88 8.10 -13.23 18.85
C GLY A 88 9.09 -13.02 17.70
N SER A 89 10.17 -12.29 17.98
CA SER A 89 11.49 -12.64 17.45
C SER A 89 12.37 -12.96 18.64
N GLN A 90 12.27 -14.22 19.05
CA GLN A 90 13.06 -14.85 20.08
C GLN A 90 14.52 -14.86 19.63
N LEU A 91 15.38 -14.27 20.46
CA LEU A 91 16.84 -14.30 20.32
C LEU A 91 17.30 -15.77 20.29
N GLN A 92 18.03 -16.15 19.23
CA GLN A 92 18.82 -17.36 19.16
C GLN A 92 20.24 -16.98 18.72
#